data_AF-A0A3L9DSX3-F1
#
_entry.id   AF-A0A3L9DSX3-F1
#
_cell.length_a   1.000
_cell.length_b   1.000
_cell.length_c   1.000
_cell.angle_alpha   90.00
_cell.angle_beta   90.00
_cell.angle_gamma   90.00
#
_symmetry.space_group_name_H-M   'P 1'
#
loop_
_entity.id
_entity.type
_entity.pdbx_description
1 polymer ?
#
loop_
_entity_poly.entity_id
_entity_poly.type
_entity_poly.pdbx_seq_one_letter_code
_entity_poly.pdbx_strand_id
1 'polypeptide(L)'
;MPQQVLDMVGALAPTIGVIATGAFGYMASRSNNLSKSQFNEIKTGLDEQRESINQLNATADSNNEVLKNVQSKLDLHDEAHLSTMYLRLERDIKHALERGNTTSEEYKLIGRMHKNYKALGGNGYIDKLIEQYEQLKMEE
;
A
#
# COMPACT_ATOMS: atom_id res chain seq x y z
N MET A 1 0.63 7.73 0.61
CA MET A 1 1.95 7.96 0.01
C MET A 1 2.33 7.05 -1.20
N PRO A 2 1.52 6.09 -1.71
CA PRO A 2 1.85 5.38 -2.96
C PRO A 2 1.25 6.01 -4.24
N GLN A 3 0.13 6.71 -4.14
CA GLN A 3 -0.56 7.32 -5.30
C GLN A 3 0.28 8.40 -6.00
N GLN A 4 1.01 9.20 -5.22
CA GLN A 4 1.85 10.30 -5.74
C GLN A 4 2.99 9.80 -6.65
N VAL A 5 3.52 8.60 -6.40
CA VAL A 5 4.62 8.06 -7.21
C VAL A 5 4.10 7.53 -8.55
N LEU A 6 2.96 6.85 -8.55
CA LEU A 6 2.30 6.37 -9.77
C LEU A 6 1.80 7.52 -10.64
N ASP A 7 1.19 8.54 -10.02
CA ASP A 7 0.73 9.74 -10.72
C ASP A 7 1.93 10.51 -11.30
N MET A 8 3.08 10.53 -10.61
CA MET A 8 4.30 11.16 -11.09
C MET A 8 4.92 10.41 -12.28
N VAL A 9 4.98 9.08 -12.25
CA VAL A 9 5.48 8.28 -13.39
C VAL A 9 4.54 8.43 -14.60
N GLY A 10 3.23 8.33 -14.40
CA GLY A 10 2.22 8.54 -15.45
C GLY A 10 2.26 9.95 -16.05
N ALA A 11 2.51 10.98 -15.23
CA ALA A 11 2.67 12.37 -15.68
C ALA A 11 4.02 12.63 -16.40
N LEU A 12 5.08 11.91 -16.05
CA LEU A 12 6.40 12.07 -16.64
C LEU A 12 6.58 11.29 -17.94
N ALA A 13 5.84 10.20 -18.18
CA ALA A 13 5.90 9.43 -19.43
C ALA A 13 5.69 10.28 -20.71
N PRO A 14 4.64 11.13 -20.82
CA PRO A 14 4.50 12.04 -21.96
C PRO A 14 5.61 13.10 -22.02
N THR A 15 6.12 13.55 -20.87
CA THR A 15 7.19 14.56 -20.79
C THR A 15 8.54 14.00 -21.27
N ILE A 16 8.86 12.74 -20.94
CA ILE A 16 10.08 12.05 -21.43
C ILE A 16 9.98 11.82 -22.94
N GLY A 17 8.80 11.41 -23.44
CA GLY A 17 8.55 11.29 -24.88
C GLY A 17 8.70 12.62 -25.63
N VAL A 18 8.24 13.72 -25.04
CA VAL A 18 8.37 15.08 -25.59
C VAL A 18 9.81 15.61 -25.50
N ILE A 19 10.56 15.34 -24.43
CA ILE A 19 11.98 15.72 -24.30
C ILE A 19 12.82 14.96 -25.33
N ALA A 20 12.58 13.66 -25.51
CA ALA A 20 13.19 12.88 -26.57
C ALA A 20 12.88 13.52 -27.93
N THR A 21 11.60 13.67 -28.29
CA THR A 21 11.16 14.23 -29.59
C THR A 21 11.67 15.65 -29.85
N GLY A 22 11.72 16.50 -28.81
CA GLY A 22 12.22 17.87 -28.89
C GLY A 22 13.74 17.94 -29.09
N ALA A 23 14.50 17.07 -28.42
CA ALA A 23 15.94 16.92 -28.66
C ALA A 23 16.20 16.44 -30.10
N PHE A 24 15.36 15.56 -30.65
CA PHE A 24 15.43 15.12 -32.04
C PHE A 24 15.10 16.21 -33.05
N GLY A 25 14.02 16.97 -32.85
CA GLY A 25 13.70 18.11 -33.70
C GLY A 25 14.85 19.12 -33.72
N TYR A 26 15.46 19.37 -32.57
CA TYR A 26 16.62 20.26 -32.45
C TYR A 26 17.88 19.71 -33.14
N MET A 27 18.25 18.44 -32.93
CA MET A 27 19.42 17.83 -33.59
C MET A 27 19.22 17.67 -35.11
N ALA A 28 18.03 17.28 -35.56
CA ALA A 28 17.68 17.19 -36.97
C ALA A 28 17.61 18.57 -37.65
N SER A 29 17.16 19.61 -36.94
CA SER A 29 17.16 20.98 -37.50
C SER A 29 18.58 21.56 -37.68
N ARG A 30 19.57 21.14 -36.89
CA ARG A 30 20.99 21.48 -37.12
C ARG A 30 21.70 20.54 -38.11
N SER A 31 21.01 19.52 -38.63
CA SER A 31 21.55 18.42 -39.46
C SER A 31 21.63 18.73 -40.97
N ASN A 32 21.75 19.98 -41.41
CA ASN A 32 21.86 20.26 -42.86
C ASN A 32 23.16 19.68 -43.50
N ASN A 33 24.03 19.01 -42.72
CA ASN A 33 25.29 18.37 -43.14
C ASN A 33 25.67 17.10 -42.31
N LEU A 34 24.73 16.31 -41.76
CA LEU A 34 25.13 15.04 -41.11
C LEU A 34 25.52 13.97 -42.14
N SER A 35 26.64 13.29 -41.91
CA SER A 35 27.00 12.12 -42.73
C SER A 35 26.01 10.98 -42.48
N LYS A 36 25.80 10.11 -43.48
CA LYS A 36 24.91 8.93 -43.38
C LYS A 36 25.21 8.06 -42.15
N SER A 37 26.47 8.05 -41.69
CA SER A 37 26.90 7.35 -40.48
C SER A 37 26.30 7.96 -39.20
N GLN A 38 26.34 9.29 -39.08
CA GLN A 38 25.80 9.99 -37.90
C GLN A 38 24.27 9.90 -37.84
N PHE A 39 23.61 9.91 -39.00
CA PHE A 39 22.16 9.66 -39.06
C PHE A 39 21.79 8.26 -38.58
N ASN A 40 22.56 7.24 -38.99
CA ASN A 40 22.33 5.86 -38.55
C ASN A 40 22.57 5.68 -37.05
N GLU A 41 23.60 6.32 -36.49
CA GLU A 41 23.88 6.29 -35.05
C GLU A 41 22.74 6.91 -34.22
N ILE A 42 22.22 8.05 -34.66
CA ILE A 42 21.05 8.69 -34.04
C ILE A 42 19.82 7.77 -34.11
N LYS A 43 19.60 7.11 -35.25
CA LYS A 43 18.50 6.15 -35.41
C LYS A 43 18.65 4.94 -34.48
N THR A 44 19.84 4.40 -34.33
CA THR A 44 20.10 3.28 -33.41
C THR A 44 19.83 3.69 -31.96
N GLY A 45 20.32 4.86 -31.52
CA GLY A 45 20.02 5.36 -30.17
C GLY A 45 18.53 5.59 -29.93
N LEU A 46 17.78 5.97 -30.97
CA LEU A 46 16.31 6.10 -30.94
C LEU A 46 15.61 4.76 -30.71
N ASP A 47 16.01 3.74 -31.47
CA ASP A 47 15.43 2.41 -31.36
C ASP A 47 15.71 1.81 -29.97
N GLU A 48 16.91 2.03 -29.42
CA GLU A 48 17.29 1.64 -28.05
C GLU A 48 16.49 2.39 -26.97
N GLN A 49 16.27 3.70 -27.15
CA GLN A 49 15.44 4.49 -26.22
C GLN A 49 13.98 4.05 -26.25
N ARG A 50 13.43 3.77 -27.44
CA ARG A 50 12.07 3.26 -27.59
C ARG A 50 11.90 1.93 -26.87
N GLU A 51 12.86 1.03 -27.03
CA GLU A 51 12.83 -0.26 -26.34
C GLU A 51 12.91 -0.11 -24.83
N SER A 52 13.77 0.79 -24.34
CA SER A 52 13.86 1.11 -22.91
C SER A 52 12.54 1.66 -22.36
N ILE A 53 11.84 2.52 -23.11
CA ILE A 53 10.52 3.04 -22.73
C ILE A 53 9.47 1.92 -22.71
N ASN A 54 9.49 1.02 -23.69
CA ASN A 54 8.56 -0.12 -23.72
C ASN A 54 8.75 -1.02 -22.49
N GLN A 55 10.01 -1.30 -22.12
CA GLN A 55 10.33 -2.10 -20.92
C GLN A 55 9.91 -1.40 -19.62
N LEU A 56 10.08 -0.08 -19.54
CA LEU A 56 9.58 0.72 -18.42
C LEU A 56 8.06 0.65 -18.29
N ASN A 57 7.31 0.77 -19.40
CA ASN A 57 5.85 0.67 -19.38
C ASN A 57 5.39 -0.72 -18.94
N ALA A 58 5.98 -1.79 -19.48
CA ALA A 58 5.67 -3.16 -19.06
C ALA A 58 5.97 -3.39 -17.57
N THR A 59 7.06 -2.84 -17.06
CA THR A 59 7.41 -2.91 -15.63
C THR A 59 6.42 -2.13 -14.78
N ALA A 60 5.99 -0.95 -15.21
CA ALA A 60 4.99 -0.13 -14.51
C ALA A 60 3.62 -0.83 -14.45
N ASP A 61 3.18 -1.43 -15.56
CA ASP A 61 1.93 -2.19 -15.61
C ASP A 61 1.97 -3.41 -14.68
N SER A 62 3.07 -4.17 -14.69
CA SER A 62 3.27 -5.29 -13.78
C SER A 62 3.27 -4.85 -12.32
N ASN A 63 3.95 -3.75 -11.99
CA ASN A 63 3.96 -3.20 -10.64
C ASN A 63 2.55 -2.75 -10.20
N ASN A 64 1.77 -2.14 -11.09
CA ASN A 64 0.39 -1.76 -10.80
C ASN A 64 -0.49 -2.97 -10.47
N GLU A 65 -0.32 -4.08 -11.20
CA GLU A 65 -1.04 -5.33 -10.92
C GLU A 65 -0.64 -5.91 -9.55
N VAL A 66 0.67 -5.97 -9.26
CA VAL A 66 1.17 -6.44 -7.97
C VAL A 66 0.66 -5.58 -6.81
N LEU A 67 0.66 -4.25 -6.97
CA LEU A 67 0.14 -3.33 -5.95
C LEU A 67 -1.36 -3.55 -5.67
N LYS A 68 -2.16 -3.75 -6.72
CA LYS A 68 -3.59 -4.10 -6.57
C LYS A 68 -3.76 -5.42 -5.82
N ASN A 69 -2.96 -6.44 -6.15
CA ASN A 69 -3.00 -7.73 -5.48
C ASN A 69 -2.63 -7.62 -3.99
N VAL A 70 -1.56 -6.88 -3.68
CA VAL A 70 -1.09 -6.64 -2.31
C VAL A 70 -2.15 -5.88 -1.50
N GLN A 71 -2.74 -4.83 -2.07
CA GLN A 71 -3.80 -4.08 -1.38
C GLN A 71 -4.99 -4.98 -1.04
N SER A 72 -5.48 -5.77 -2.00
CA SER A 72 -6.59 -6.69 -1.76
C SER A 72 -6.28 -7.73 -0.68
N LYS A 73 -5.04 -8.22 -0.62
CA LYS A 73 -4.61 -9.14 0.45
C LYS A 73 -4.52 -8.46 1.81
N LEU A 74 -4.07 -7.20 1.87
CA LEU A 74 -4.05 -6.42 3.11
C LEU A 74 -5.47 -6.20 3.64
N ASP A 75 -6.41 -5.84 2.77
CA ASP A 75 -7.81 -5.64 3.15
C ASP A 75 -8.42 -6.94 3.71
N LEU A 76 -8.20 -8.07 3.04
CA LEU A 76 -8.65 -9.39 3.51
C LEU A 76 -8.00 -9.78 4.85
N HIS A 77 -6.72 -9.48 5.01
CA HIS A 77 -5.97 -9.77 6.23
C HIS A 77 -6.48 -8.94 7.41
N ASP A 78 -6.77 -7.65 7.19
CA ASP A 78 -7.35 -6.76 8.20
C ASP A 78 -8.74 -7.25 8.64
N GLU A 79 -9.58 -7.71 7.71
CA GLU A 79 -10.88 -8.31 8.01
C GLU A 79 -10.76 -9.61 8.83
N ALA A 80 -9.86 -10.51 8.40
CA ALA A 80 -9.62 -11.77 9.11
C ALA A 80 -9.05 -11.54 10.52
N HIS A 81 -8.15 -10.56 10.66
CA HIS A 81 -7.62 -10.15 11.96
C HIS A 81 -8.68 -9.50 12.84
N LEU A 82 -9.53 -8.64 12.31
CA LEU A 82 -10.65 -8.04 13.04
C LEU A 82 -11.57 -9.13 13.60
N SER A 83 -11.93 -10.12 12.79
CA SER A 83 -12.77 -11.26 13.20
C SER A 83 -12.10 -12.10 14.29
N THR A 84 -10.81 -12.40 14.13
CA THR A 84 -10.04 -13.14 15.14
C THR A 84 -9.94 -12.39 16.47
N MET A 85 -9.70 -11.08 16.42
CA MET A 85 -9.64 -10.23 17.60
C MET A 85 -10.99 -10.13 18.31
N TYR A 86 -12.08 -10.03 17.55
CA TYR A 86 -13.45 -10.08 18.09
C TYR A 86 -13.66 -11.35 18.93
N LEU A 87 -13.39 -12.52 18.35
CA LEU A 87 -13.60 -13.80 19.05
C LEU A 87 -12.73 -13.93 20.30
N ARG A 88 -11.47 -13.46 20.22
CA ARG A 88 -10.54 -13.50 21.36
C ARG A 88 -10.98 -12.57 22.49
N LEU A 89 -11.30 -11.32 22.17
CA LEU A 89 -11.79 -10.34 23.15
C LEU A 89 -13.09 -10.82 23.79
N GLU A 90 -14.06 -11.28 22.98
CA GLU A 90 -15.34 -11.77 23.48
C GLU A 90 -15.14 -12.91 24.49
N ARG A 91 -14.34 -13.91 24.13
CA ARG A 91 -14.07 -15.06 25.01
C ARG A 91 -13.34 -14.65 26.28
N ASP A 92 -12.25 -13.91 26.15
CA ASP A 92 -11.38 -13.59 27.29
C ASP A 92 -12.12 -12.66 28.28
N ILE A 93 -12.90 -11.70 27.78
CA ILE A 93 -13.77 -10.83 28.61
C ILE A 93 -14.87 -11.66 29.28
N LYS A 94 -15.59 -12.52 28.54
CA LYS A 94 -16.65 -13.35 29.13
C LYS A 94 -16.13 -14.24 30.24
N HIS A 95 -14.96 -14.85 30.07
CA HIS A 95 -14.36 -15.64 31.14
C HIS A 95 -14.04 -14.82 32.39
N ALA A 96 -13.52 -13.59 32.25
CA ALA A 96 -13.32 -12.74 33.40
C ALA A 96 -14.65 -12.33 34.08
N LEU A 97 -15.67 -12.00 33.28
CA LEU A 97 -17.01 -11.69 33.78
C LEU A 97 -17.64 -12.87 34.53
N GLU A 98 -17.49 -14.10 34.01
CA GLU A 98 -17.94 -15.33 34.66
C GLU A 98 -17.23 -15.59 35.99
N ARG A 99 -15.93 -15.31 36.07
CA ARG A 99 -15.15 -15.40 37.32
C ARG A 99 -15.50 -14.31 38.32
N GLY A 100 -15.96 -13.15 37.85
CA GLY A 100 -16.30 -11.98 38.67
C GLY A 100 -15.11 -11.14 39.13
N ASN A 101 -13.91 -11.43 38.60
CA ASN A 101 -12.67 -10.71 38.88
C ASN A 101 -11.79 -10.63 37.62
N THR A 102 -10.78 -9.78 37.67
CA THR A 102 -9.69 -9.77 36.69
C THR A 102 -8.37 -9.37 37.35
N THR A 103 -7.25 -9.67 36.68
CA THR A 103 -5.92 -9.27 37.14
C THR A 103 -5.43 -7.99 36.45
N SER A 104 -4.45 -7.32 37.06
CA SER A 104 -3.80 -6.14 36.47
C SER A 104 -3.20 -6.41 35.09
N GLU A 105 -2.64 -7.61 34.89
CA GLU A 105 -2.03 -8.00 33.62
C GLU A 105 -3.07 -8.31 32.54
N GLU A 106 -4.16 -9.00 32.89
CA GLU A 106 -5.30 -9.22 31.99
C GLU A 106 -5.91 -7.90 31.54
N TYR A 107 -6.12 -6.97 32.48
CA TYR A 107 -6.73 -5.67 32.21
C TYR A 107 -5.89 -4.86 31.20
N LYS A 108 -4.58 -4.78 31.42
CA LYS A 108 -3.67 -4.09 30.48
C LYS A 108 -3.65 -4.77 29.10
N LEU A 109 -3.66 -6.11 29.06
CA LEU A 109 -3.65 -6.85 27.81
C LEU A 109 -4.94 -6.63 27.02
N ILE A 110 -6.09 -6.82 27.65
CA ILE A 110 -7.41 -6.65 27.06
C ILE A 110 -7.61 -5.20 26.59
N GLY A 111 -7.19 -4.20 27.37
CA GLY A 111 -7.24 -2.79 26.96
C GLY A 111 -6.41 -2.49 25.71
N ARG A 112 -5.18 -3.02 25.60
CA ARG A 112 -4.36 -2.88 24.38
C ARG A 112 -5.00 -3.59 23.18
N MET A 113 -5.54 -4.78 23.40
CA MET A 113 -6.23 -5.52 22.35
C MET A 113 -7.48 -4.80 21.87
N HIS A 114 -8.28 -4.24 22.78
CA HIS A 114 -9.47 -3.46 22.43
C HIS A 114 -9.11 -2.22 21.63
N LYS A 115 -8.06 -1.48 22.02
CA LYS A 115 -7.56 -0.34 21.24
C LYS A 115 -7.20 -0.73 19.80
N ASN A 116 -6.48 -1.83 19.62
CA ASN A 116 -6.11 -2.32 18.28
C ASN A 116 -7.35 -2.80 17.50
N TYR A 117 -8.29 -3.46 18.17
CA TYR A 117 -9.56 -3.89 17.58
C TYR A 117 -10.37 -2.69 17.06
N LYS A 118 -10.43 -1.58 17.81
CA LYS A 118 -11.07 -0.34 17.34
C LYS A 118 -10.37 0.28 16.15
N ALA A 119 -9.04 0.26 16.12
CA ALA A 119 -8.27 0.77 14.98
C ALA A 119 -8.57 0.01 13.68
N LEU A 120 -8.94 -1.28 13.76
CA LEU A 120 -9.34 -2.12 12.63
C LEU A 120 -10.84 -2.01 12.25
N GLY A 121 -11.61 -1.13 12.89
CA GLY A 121 -13.06 -0.97 12.62
C GLY A 121 -13.98 -1.76 13.56
N GLY A 122 -13.52 -2.07 14.77
CA GLY A 122 -14.28 -2.82 15.78
C GLY A 122 -15.70 -2.34 16.09
N ASN A 123 -16.60 -3.30 16.34
CA ASN A 123 -18.03 -3.08 16.56
C ASN A 123 -18.38 -2.68 17.99
N GLY A 124 -19.61 -2.19 18.19
CA GLY A 124 -20.10 -1.71 19.49
C GLY A 124 -20.51 -2.81 20.48
N TYR A 125 -20.51 -4.09 20.09
CA TYR A 125 -20.80 -5.19 21.03
C TYR A 125 -19.62 -5.41 21.98
N ILE A 126 -18.40 -5.45 21.45
CA ILE A 126 -17.18 -5.57 22.27
C ILE A 126 -17.02 -4.36 23.18
N ASP A 127 -17.37 -3.15 22.72
CA ASP A 127 -17.32 -1.94 23.54
C ASP A 127 -18.16 -2.11 24.82
N LYS A 128 -19.40 -2.62 24.69
CA LYS A 128 -20.28 -2.89 25.83
C LYS A 128 -19.77 -4.00 26.75
N LEU A 129 -19.04 -4.99 26.20
CA LEU A 129 -18.42 -6.03 27.02
C LEU A 129 -17.23 -5.45 27.81
N ILE A 130 -16.43 -4.58 27.20
CA ILE A 130 -15.33 -3.87 27.87
C ILE A 130 -15.88 -3.00 29.00
N GLU A 131 -16.94 -2.24 28.77
CA GLU A 131 -17.57 -1.41 29.82
C GLU A 131 -17.94 -2.22 31.06
N GLN A 132 -18.45 -3.44 30.88
CA GLN A 132 -18.76 -4.36 31.99
C GLN A 132 -17.50 -4.95 32.63
N TYR A 133 -16.54 -5.36 31.81
CA TYR A 133 -15.26 -5.90 32.23
C TYR A 133 -14.48 -4.91 33.11
N GLU A 134 -14.53 -3.62 32.77
CA GLU A 134 -13.86 -2.57 33.52
C GLU A 134 -14.43 -2.33 34.93
N GLN A 135 -15.63 -2.87 35.22
CA GLN A 135 -16.23 -2.82 36.56
C GLN A 135 -15.83 -4.01 37.46
N LEU A 136 -15.08 -4.99 36.93
CA LEU A 136 -14.66 -6.15 37.69
C LEU A 136 -13.68 -5.76 38.80
N LYS A 137 -13.72 -6.52 39.89
CA LYS A 137 -12.74 -6.37 40.97
C LYS A 137 -11.37 -6.83 40.50
N MET A 138 -10.35 -6.07 40.89
CA MET A 138 -8.96 -6.45 40.66
C MET A 138 -8.50 -7.42 41.74
N GLU A 139 -8.06 -8.60 41.32
CA GLU A 139 -7.40 -9.58 42.19
C GLU A 139 -6.00 -9.88 41.62
N GLU A 140 -5.00 -9.95 42.49
CA GLU A 140 -3.60 -10.23 42.10
C GLU A 140 -3.32 -11.73 41.97
#